data_AF-A0A8T2N8N0-F1
#
_entry.id   AF-A0A8T2N8N0-F1
#
_cell.length_a   1.000
_cell.length_b   1.000
_cell.length_c   1.000
_cell.angle_alpha   90.00
_cell.angle_beta   90.00
_cell.angle_gamma   90.00
#
_symmetry.space_group_name_H-M   'P 1'
#
loop_
_entity.id
_entity.type
_entity.pdbx_description
1 polymer ?
#
loop_
_entity_poly.entity_id
_entity_poly.type
_entity_poly.pdbx_seq_one_letter_code
_entity_poly.pdbx_strand_id
1 'polypeptide(L)'
;MAVSGHSHLRKHTSVETLEIVQGLLSSARRCPSCHGHMVLLRVPSPTLARVAHQRLLRVRESLGLQKCFEVVLGDPSSAFSIGKHFLHQLRMWLKIQDPDWIPRTYLELEALSCILIFTGADPLGESLPRSLKYCDLRLISSSCLMRTVLEQELGLASYLVRVEQGEQPSISDLSESDPEKLSSTDNEEEE
;
A
#
# COMPACT_ATOMS: atom_id res chain seq x y z
N MET A 1 3.98 -16.28 28.75
CA MET A 1 5.34 -15.71 28.97
C MET A 1 5.76 -14.70 27.88
N ALA A 2 4.88 -13.80 27.40
CA ALA A 2 5.23 -12.87 26.30
C ALA A 2 5.45 -11.39 26.73
N VAL A 3 5.24 -11.08 28.02
CA VAL A 3 5.27 -9.69 28.51
C VAL A 3 6.68 -9.25 28.93
N SER A 4 7.57 -10.17 29.30
CA SER A 4 8.91 -9.83 29.80
C SER A 4 9.90 -9.38 28.72
N GLY A 5 9.58 -9.57 27.43
CA GLY A 5 10.41 -9.09 26.29
C GLY A 5 10.05 -7.68 25.80
N HIS A 6 8.90 -7.14 26.19
CA HIS A 6 8.38 -5.86 25.68
C HIS A 6 9.27 -4.66 26.06
N SER A 7 9.84 -4.65 27.26
CA SER A 7 10.68 -3.54 27.73
C SER A 7 12.08 -3.54 27.11
N HIS A 8 12.64 -4.72 26.81
CA HIS A 8 13.95 -4.84 26.15
C HIS A 8 13.86 -4.54 24.65
N LEU A 9 12.82 -5.02 23.96
CA LEU A 9 12.63 -4.72 22.54
C LEU A 9 12.44 -3.22 22.29
N ARG A 10 11.71 -2.52 23.16
CA ARG A 10 11.49 -1.06 23.03
C ARG A 10 12.78 -0.25 23.02
N LYS A 11 13.85 -0.72 23.67
CA LYS A 11 15.17 -0.04 23.64
C LYS A 11 15.86 -0.14 22.28
N HIS A 12 15.48 -1.11 21.45
CA HIS A 12 16.08 -1.38 20.14
C HIS A 12 15.09 -1.22 18.98
N THR A 13 13.91 -0.64 19.24
CA THR A 13 12.87 -0.42 18.23
C THR A 13 12.81 1.06 17.91
N SER A 14 12.83 1.44 16.63
CA SER A 14 12.67 2.84 16.23
C SER A 14 11.28 3.35 16.60
N VAL A 15 11.16 4.65 16.84
CA VAL A 15 9.86 5.32 17.09
C VAL A 15 8.90 5.06 15.93
N GLU A 16 9.39 5.19 14.70
CA GLU A 16 8.66 4.88 13.46
C GLU A 16 8.10 3.44 13.46
N THR A 17 8.90 2.44 13.85
CA THR A 17 8.41 1.05 13.93
C THR A 17 7.30 0.91 14.98
N LEU A 18 7.40 1.61 16.11
CA LEU A 18 6.34 1.59 17.13
C LEU A 18 5.05 2.26 16.62
N GLU A 19 5.17 3.35 15.86
CA GLU A 19 4.03 4.04 15.25
C GLU A 19 3.33 3.17 14.21
N ILE A 20 4.09 2.48 13.36
CA ILE A 20 3.58 1.49 12.40
C ILE A 20 2.76 0.42 13.12
N VAL A 21 3.36 -0.20 14.15
CA VAL A 21 2.71 -1.27 14.92
C VAL A 21 1.45 -0.75 15.61
N GLN A 22 1.52 0.43 16.23
CA GLN A 22 0.35 1.04 16.86
C GLN A 22 -0.73 1.37 15.83
N GLY A 23 -0.37 1.85 14.65
CA GLY A 23 -1.25 2.10 13.52
C GLY A 23 -2.03 0.84 13.12
N LEU A 24 -1.35 -0.28 12.91
CA LEU A 24 -1.98 -1.57 12.59
C LEU A 24 -2.93 -2.05 13.70
N LEU A 25 -2.49 -2.02 14.96
CA LEU A 25 -3.26 -2.61 16.07
C LEU A 25 -4.49 -1.82 16.49
N SER A 26 -4.47 -0.51 16.25
CA SER A 26 -5.50 0.40 16.74
C SER A 26 -6.58 0.72 15.70
N SER A 27 -6.37 0.35 14.43
CA SER A 27 -7.28 0.63 13.32
C SER A 27 -8.70 0.11 13.59
N ALA A 28 -8.82 -1.16 13.99
CA ALA A 28 -10.09 -1.79 14.34
C ALA A 28 -10.78 -1.19 15.59
N ARG A 29 -10.06 -0.44 16.43
CA ARG A 29 -10.59 0.14 17.68
C ARG A 29 -10.96 1.62 17.56
N ARG A 30 -10.27 2.35 16.69
CA ARG A 30 -10.40 3.82 16.57
C ARG A 30 -11.44 4.25 15.53
N CYS A 31 -11.72 3.42 14.53
CA CYS A 31 -12.61 3.78 13.44
C CYS A 31 -13.88 2.92 13.44
N PRO A 32 -15.11 3.50 13.47
CA PRO A 32 -16.35 2.73 13.41
C PRO A 32 -16.47 1.91 12.12
N SER A 33 -15.92 2.39 11.01
CA SER A 33 -15.86 1.64 9.75
C SER A 33 -14.75 0.60 9.71
N CYS A 34 -13.95 0.47 10.77
CA CYS A 34 -12.80 -0.43 10.87
C CYS A 34 -11.72 -0.22 9.79
N HIS A 35 -11.67 0.99 9.21
CA HIS A 35 -10.61 1.37 8.29
C HIS A 35 -9.26 1.43 9.01
N GLY A 36 -8.20 1.07 8.31
CA GLY A 36 -6.87 1.03 8.86
C GLY A 36 -5.75 1.33 7.89
N HIS A 37 -4.55 1.36 8.46
CA HIS A 37 -3.33 1.63 7.72
C HIS A 37 -2.80 0.37 7.07
N MET A 38 -2.26 0.54 5.86
CA MET A 38 -1.53 -0.49 5.15
C MET A 38 -0.03 -0.23 5.23
N VAL A 39 0.73 -1.31 5.37
CA VAL A 39 2.19 -1.32 5.38
C VAL A 39 2.66 -2.18 4.23
N LEU A 40 3.47 -1.63 3.32
CA LEU A 40 4.11 -2.36 2.24
C LEU A 40 5.50 -2.84 2.68
N LEU A 41 5.75 -4.13 2.51
CA LEU A 41 7.05 -4.76 2.71
C LEU A 41 7.56 -5.29 1.36
N ARG A 42 8.62 -4.69 0.83
CA ARG A 42 9.31 -5.21 -0.35
C ARG A 42 10.21 -6.37 0.04
N VAL A 43 10.20 -7.44 -0.74
CA VAL A 43 11.06 -8.61 -0.53
C VAL A 43 11.68 -9.05 -1.87
N PRO A 44 13.00 -9.25 -1.95
CA PRO A 44 13.73 -9.43 -3.21
C PRO A 44 13.50 -10.80 -3.86
N SER A 45 12.95 -11.76 -3.11
CA SER A 45 12.79 -13.14 -3.57
C SER A 45 11.40 -13.65 -3.20
N PRO A 46 10.68 -14.31 -4.14
CA PRO A 46 9.43 -14.97 -3.84
C PRO A 46 9.53 -16.00 -2.71
N THR A 47 10.67 -16.69 -2.60
CA THR A 47 10.92 -17.66 -1.53
C THR A 47 11.03 -16.97 -0.18
N LEU A 48 11.78 -15.87 -0.09
CA LEU A 48 11.90 -15.09 1.14
C LEU A 48 10.57 -14.44 1.52
N ALA A 49 9.79 -13.97 0.55
CA ALA A 49 8.49 -13.38 0.78
C ALA A 49 7.51 -14.38 1.38
N ARG A 50 7.51 -15.62 0.87
CA ARG A 50 6.72 -16.72 1.43
C ARG A 50 7.14 -17.05 2.87
N VAL A 51 8.43 -17.06 3.16
CA VAL A 51 8.94 -17.26 4.52
C VAL A 51 8.53 -16.12 5.45
N ALA A 52 8.63 -14.86 5.00
CA ALA A 52 8.20 -13.70 5.75
C ALA A 52 6.70 -13.74 6.03
N HIS A 53 5.89 -14.03 5.02
CA HIS A 53 4.43 -14.21 5.11
C HIS A 53 4.06 -15.26 6.16
N GLN A 54 4.64 -16.46 6.08
CA GLN A 54 4.39 -17.54 7.04
C GLN A 54 4.81 -17.17 8.47
N ARG A 55 5.97 -16.51 8.64
CA ARG A 55 6.44 -16.09 9.97
C ARG A 55 5.52 -15.03 10.57
N LEU A 56 5.11 -14.04 9.79
CA LEU A 56 4.18 -12.99 10.23
C LEU A 56 2.81 -13.57 10.58
N LEU A 57 2.29 -14.51 9.79
CA LEU A 57 1.05 -15.22 10.11
C LEU A 57 1.15 -15.99 11.43
N ARG A 58 2.21 -16.78 11.63
CA ARG A 58 2.41 -17.52 12.90
C ARG A 58 2.49 -16.57 14.11
N VAL A 59 3.22 -15.47 13.99
CA VAL A 59 3.33 -14.47 15.07
C VAL A 59 1.98 -13.83 15.34
N ARG A 60 1.28 -13.38 14.28
CA ARG A 60 -0.07 -12.82 14.36
C ARG A 60 -1.03 -13.78 15.06
N GLU A 61 -0.98 -15.07 14.71
CA GLU A 61 -1.82 -16.09 15.32
C GLU A 61 -1.49 -16.30 16.80
N SER A 62 -0.20 -16.42 17.13
CA SER A 62 0.27 -16.60 18.50
C SER A 62 -0.08 -15.43 19.43
N LEU A 63 -0.25 -14.23 18.86
CA LEU A 63 -0.62 -13.01 19.57
C LEU A 63 -2.13 -12.75 19.57
N GLY A 64 -2.94 -13.57 18.90
CA GLY A 64 -4.39 -13.38 18.84
C GLY A 64 -4.83 -12.18 17.99
N LEU A 65 -4.03 -11.79 16.99
CA LEU A 65 -4.22 -10.58 16.19
C LEU A 65 -4.96 -10.84 14.86
N GLN A 66 -5.60 -12.00 14.71
CA GLN A 66 -6.25 -12.43 13.48
C GLN A 66 -7.40 -11.51 13.04
N LYS A 67 -7.99 -10.74 13.96
CA LYS A 67 -9.04 -9.76 13.65
C LYS A 67 -8.54 -8.31 13.61
N CYS A 68 -7.27 -8.06 13.90
CA CYS A 68 -6.72 -6.70 13.98
C CYS A 68 -6.20 -6.22 12.63
N PHE A 69 -5.40 -7.06 11.96
CA PHE A 69 -4.87 -6.80 10.62
C PHE A 69 -4.69 -8.11 9.87
N GLU A 70 -4.54 -8.04 8.54
CA GLU A 70 -4.24 -9.17 7.67
C GLU A 70 -2.78 -9.16 7.19
N VAL A 71 -2.22 -10.32 6.82
CA VAL A 71 -0.92 -10.40 6.15
C VAL A 71 -1.16 -10.93 4.74
N VAL A 72 -1.03 -10.04 3.76
CA VAL A 72 -1.33 -10.32 2.35
C VAL A 72 -0.03 -10.52 1.60
N LEU A 73 0.09 -11.66 0.93
CA LEU A 73 1.16 -11.88 -0.05
C LEU A 73 0.64 -11.36 -1.39
N GLY A 74 1.28 -10.34 -1.93
CA GLY A 74 0.99 -9.79 -3.24
C GLY A 74 1.64 -10.62 -4.34
N ASP A 75 0.84 -11.02 -5.32
CA ASP A 75 1.30 -11.58 -6.58
C ASP A 75 0.46 -10.94 -7.69
N PRO A 76 1.06 -10.18 -8.63
CA PRO A 76 0.31 -9.53 -9.71
C PRO A 76 -0.39 -10.52 -10.64
N SER A 77 -0.07 -11.81 -10.55
CA SER A 77 -0.59 -12.85 -11.44
C SER A 77 -1.76 -13.64 -10.84
N SER A 78 -2.10 -13.43 -9.56
CA SER A 78 -3.11 -14.22 -8.86
C SER A 78 -3.96 -13.40 -7.89
N ALA A 79 -5.16 -13.90 -7.60
CA ALA A 79 -6.06 -13.24 -6.66
C ALA A 79 -5.54 -13.35 -5.22
N PHE A 80 -5.86 -12.36 -4.38
CA PHE A 80 -5.37 -12.35 -3.01
C PHE A 80 -6.06 -13.39 -2.13
N SER A 81 -5.27 -14.07 -1.31
CA SER A 81 -5.78 -14.92 -0.24
C SER A 81 -6.00 -14.09 1.02
N ILE A 82 -7.26 -13.75 1.30
CA ILE A 82 -7.67 -12.91 2.45
C ILE A 82 -8.57 -13.70 3.40
N GLY A 83 -8.40 -13.50 4.71
CA GLY A 83 -9.25 -14.11 5.73
C GLY A 83 -10.72 -13.72 5.59
N LYS A 84 -11.64 -14.66 5.84
CA LYS A 84 -13.10 -14.47 5.67
C LYS A 84 -13.66 -13.21 6.33
N HIS A 85 -13.12 -12.84 7.51
CA HIS A 85 -13.51 -11.65 8.24
C HIS A 85 -13.24 -10.37 7.44
N PHE A 86 -12.01 -10.20 6.95
CA PHE A 86 -11.61 -9.04 6.17
C PHE A 86 -12.28 -9.02 4.79
N LEU A 87 -12.45 -10.19 4.16
CA LEU A 87 -13.17 -10.30 2.90
C LEU A 87 -14.64 -9.85 3.04
N HIS A 88 -15.28 -10.18 4.16
CA HIS A 88 -16.61 -9.63 4.47
C HIS A 88 -16.59 -8.11 4.65
N GLN A 89 -15.60 -7.56 5.36
CA GLN A 89 -15.47 -6.11 5.53
C GLN A 89 -15.27 -5.38 4.19
N LEU A 90 -14.36 -5.86 3.34
CA LEU A 90 -14.11 -5.30 2.02
C LEU A 90 -15.38 -5.27 1.16
N ARG A 91 -16.14 -6.38 1.13
CA ARG A 91 -17.41 -6.43 0.39
C ARG A 91 -18.43 -5.40 0.90
N MET A 92 -18.51 -5.22 2.22
CA MET A 92 -19.39 -4.21 2.82
C MET A 92 -18.96 -2.79 2.42
N TRP A 93 -17.67 -2.49 2.44
CA TRP A 93 -17.14 -1.17 2.05
C TRP A 93 -17.35 -0.88 0.56
N LEU A 94 -17.11 -1.89 -0.29
CA LEU A 94 -17.24 -1.79 -1.75
C LEU A 94 -18.68 -2.03 -2.25
N LYS A 95 -19.63 -2.35 -1.36
CA LYS A 95 -21.04 -2.66 -1.66
C LYS A 95 -21.21 -3.83 -2.63
N ILE A 96 -20.37 -4.84 -2.51
CA ILE A 96 -20.37 -6.03 -3.36
C ILE A 96 -21.35 -7.06 -2.80
N GLN A 97 -22.28 -7.52 -3.65
CA GLN A 97 -23.31 -8.49 -3.27
C GLN A 97 -22.93 -9.95 -3.56
N ASP A 98 -21.90 -10.17 -4.38
CA ASP A 98 -21.42 -11.49 -4.73
C ASP A 98 -20.76 -12.17 -3.50
N PRO A 99 -21.28 -13.34 -3.04
CA PRO A 99 -20.73 -14.06 -1.91
C PRO A 99 -19.33 -14.62 -2.17
N ASP A 100 -18.98 -14.89 -3.44
CA ASP A 100 -17.76 -15.54 -3.87
C ASP A 100 -16.70 -14.56 -4.42
N TRP A 101 -17.01 -13.25 -4.37
CA TRP A 101 -16.06 -12.22 -4.77
C TRP A 101 -14.78 -12.26 -3.94
N ILE A 102 -13.66 -12.11 -4.62
CA ILE A 102 -12.31 -11.97 -4.05
C ILE A 102 -11.62 -10.77 -4.72
N PRO A 103 -10.80 -9.99 -3.98
CA PRO A 103 -10.06 -8.89 -4.57
C PRO A 103 -8.96 -9.42 -5.49
N ARG A 104 -8.79 -8.75 -6.62
CA ARG A 104 -7.82 -9.05 -7.67
C ARG A 104 -6.83 -7.92 -7.90
N THR A 105 -7.14 -6.70 -7.48
CA THR A 105 -6.30 -5.51 -7.63
C THR A 105 -5.95 -4.91 -6.28
N TYR A 106 -4.80 -4.23 -6.18
CA TYR A 106 -4.40 -3.62 -4.91
C TYR A 106 -5.38 -2.54 -4.44
N LEU A 107 -5.98 -1.77 -5.34
CA LEU A 107 -6.99 -0.76 -5.00
C LEU A 107 -8.20 -1.33 -4.26
N GLU A 108 -8.60 -2.57 -4.53
CA GLU A 108 -9.72 -3.22 -3.83
C GLU A 108 -9.40 -3.51 -2.36
N LEU A 109 -8.14 -3.35 -1.94
CA LEU A 109 -7.69 -3.44 -0.55
C LEU A 109 -7.71 -2.09 0.17
N GLU A 110 -8.32 -1.05 -0.42
CA GLU A 110 -8.43 0.27 0.18
C GLU A 110 -8.99 0.20 1.60
N ALA A 111 -8.33 0.92 2.50
CA ALA A 111 -8.64 1.01 3.93
C ALA A 111 -8.54 -0.30 4.73
N LEU A 112 -8.08 -1.40 4.12
CA LEU A 112 -7.78 -2.63 4.85
C LEU A 112 -6.54 -2.44 5.72
N SER A 113 -6.66 -2.72 7.02
CA SER A 113 -5.47 -2.82 7.87
C SER A 113 -4.71 -4.10 7.54
N CYS A 114 -3.58 -3.98 6.85
CA CYS A 114 -2.78 -5.14 6.51
C CYS A 114 -1.29 -4.82 6.33
N ILE A 115 -0.49 -5.88 6.41
CA ILE A 115 0.89 -5.90 5.91
C ILE A 115 0.84 -6.57 4.54
N LEU A 116 1.16 -5.80 3.50
CA LEU A 116 1.22 -6.23 2.12
C LEU A 116 2.66 -6.55 1.75
N ILE A 117 2.93 -7.77 1.28
CA ILE A 117 4.28 -8.25 0.96
C ILE A 117 4.43 -8.36 -0.56
N PHE A 118 5.34 -7.59 -1.15
CA PHE A 118 5.61 -7.61 -2.58
C PHE A 118 6.85 -8.42 -2.91
N THR A 119 6.81 -9.17 -4.01
CA THR A 119 7.91 -10.02 -4.45
C THR A 119 8.47 -9.54 -5.79
N GLY A 120 9.60 -8.85 -5.76
CA GLY A 120 10.58 -8.68 -6.87
C GLY A 120 10.12 -8.12 -8.23
N ALA A 121 8.83 -7.96 -8.48
CA ALA A 121 8.26 -7.36 -9.68
C ALA A 121 7.16 -6.39 -9.25
N ASP A 122 7.22 -5.17 -9.77
CA ASP A 122 6.14 -4.22 -9.59
C ASP A 122 4.88 -4.70 -10.30
N PRO A 123 3.70 -4.48 -9.71
CA PRO A 123 2.46 -4.73 -10.41
C PRO A 123 2.28 -3.67 -11.50
N LEU A 124 2.76 -3.99 -12.70
CA LEU A 124 2.76 -3.08 -13.84
C LEU A 124 1.33 -2.59 -14.12
N GLY A 125 1.11 -1.28 -13.98
CA GLY A 125 -0.17 -0.64 -14.27
C GLY A 125 -1.21 -0.68 -13.15
N GLU A 126 -0.90 -1.24 -11.98
CA GLU A 126 -1.79 -1.16 -10.83
C GLU A 126 -1.48 0.02 -9.91
N SER A 127 -2.54 0.66 -9.43
CA SER A 127 -2.45 1.70 -8.41
C SER A 127 -2.49 1.08 -7.01
N LEU A 128 -1.68 1.63 -6.11
CA LEU A 128 -1.71 1.25 -4.70
C LEU A 128 -2.80 2.03 -3.94
N PRO A 129 -3.38 1.44 -2.88
CA PRO A 129 -4.33 2.13 -1.99
C PRO A 129 -3.81 3.42 -1.40
N ARG A 130 -4.67 4.43 -1.23
CA ARG A 130 -4.35 5.66 -0.50
C ARG A 130 -4.18 5.42 1.00
N SER A 131 -4.73 4.32 1.51
CA SER A 131 -4.51 3.83 2.88
C SER A 131 -3.09 3.28 3.12
N LEU A 132 -2.26 3.15 2.08
CA LEU A 132 -0.84 2.85 2.22
C LEU A 132 -0.13 4.02 2.89
N LYS A 133 0.46 3.76 4.06
CA LYS A 133 1.18 4.79 4.83
C LYS A 133 2.67 4.55 4.92
N TYR A 134 3.07 3.29 4.91
CA TYR A 134 4.46 2.91 5.15
C TYR A 134 4.93 1.99 4.05
N CYS A 135 6.15 2.23 3.57
CA CYS A 135 6.83 1.37 2.61
C CYS A 135 8.23 1.04 3.12
N ASP A 136 8.48 -0.22 3.43
CA ASP A 136 9.81 -0.71 3.77
C ASP A 136 10.55 -1.11 2.49
N LEU A 137 11.42 -0.21 2.04
CA LEU A 137 12.26 -0.36 0.86
C LEU A 137 13.64 -0.96 1.17
N ARG A 138 13.94 -1.37 2.41
CA ARG A 138 15.30 -1.83 2.77
C ARG A 138 15.75 -3.08 2.00
N LEU A 139 14.81 -3.78 1.38
CA LEU A 139 15.01 -5.03 0.66
C LEU A 139 14.65 -4.86 -0.82
N ILE A 140 15.45 -4.08 -1.54
CA ILE A 140 15.34 -3.93 -3.01
C ILE A 140 16.00 -5.14 -3.69
N SER A 141 15.36 -5.71 -4.71
CA SER A 141 15.96 -6.80 -5.48
C SER A 141 17.16 -6.29 -6.28
N SER A 142 18.21 -7.09 -6.39
CA SER A 142 19.31 -6.82 -7.33
C SER A 142 18.86 -6.92 -8.79
N SER A 143 17.66 -7.43 -9.08
CA SER A 143 17.05 -7.36 -10.42
C SER A 143 16.46 -5.97 -10.74
N CYS A 144 16.35 -5.07 -9.77
CA CYS A 144 15.89 -3.69 -9.93
C CYS A 144 16.96 -2.76 -10.53
N LEU A 145 17.99 -3.29 -11.20
CA LEU A 145 19.07 -2.50 -11.81
C LEU A 145 18.58 -1.60 -12.96
N MET A 146 17.37 -1.82 -13.45
CA MET A 146 16.76 -0.90 -14.39
C MET A 146 16.38 0.39 -13.69
N ARG A 147 16.92 1.50 -14.19
CA ARG A 147 16.67 2.86 -13.72
C ARG A 147 15.19 3.15 -13.49
N THR A 148 14.32 2.68 -14.38
CA THR A 148 12.87 2.88 -14.31
C THR A 148 12.24 2.30 -13.04
N VAL A 149 12.63 1.09 -12.64
CA VAL A 149 12.13 0.44 -11.42
C VAL A 149 12.60 1.21 -10.18
N LEU A 150 13.85 1.65 -10.16
CA LEU A 150 14.37 2.45 -9.05
C LEU A 150 13.67 3.81 -8.93
N GLU A 151 13.43 4.49 -10.05
CA GLU A 151 12.70 5.76 -10.11
C GLU A 151 11.25 5.58 -9.60
N GLN A 152 10.59 4.47 -9.96
CA GLN A 152 9.24 4.16 -9.46
C GLN A 152 9.22 3.94 -7.93
N GLU A 153 10.16 3.16 -7.39
CA GLU A 153 10.25 2.93 -5.93
C GLU A 153 10.56 4.22 -5.15
N LEU A 154 11.44 5.08 -5.69
CA LEU A 154 11.75 6.37 -5.10
C LEU A 154 10.55 7.34 -5.20
N GLY A 155 9.82 7.31 -6.33
CA GLY A 155 8.60 8.06 -6.53
C GLY A 155 7.52 7.68 -5.50
N LEU A 156 7.33 6.37 -5.26
CA LEU A 156 6.42 5.87 -4.23
C LEU A 156 6.82 6.36 -2.83
N ALA A 157 8.11 6.26 -2.47
CA ALA A 157 8.59 6.78 -1.20
C ALA A 157 8.34 8.29 -1.04
N SER A 158 8.60 9.06 -2.10
CA SER A 158 8.41 10.52 -2.09
C SER A 158 6.94 10.92 -1.91
N TYR A 159 6.01 10.17 -2.51
CA TYR A 159 4.58 10.38 -2.34
C TYR A 159 4.17 10.22 -0.87
N LEU A 160 4.64 9.16 -0.21
CA LEU A 160 4.31 8.91 1.20
C LEU A 160 4.85 10.01 2.13
N VAL A 161 6.07 10.50 1.87
CA VAL A 161 6.67 11.61 2.63
C VAL A 161 5.85 12.91 2.49
N ARG A 162 5.38 13.23 1.28
CA ARG A 162 4.54 14.43 1.05
C ARG A 162 3.19 14.35 1.75
N VAL A 163 2.57 13.17 1.71
CA VAL A 163 1.29 12.93 2.40
C VAL A 163 1.43 13.14 3.91
N GLU A 164 2.56 12.76 4.51
CA GLU A 164 2.82 13.01 5.94
C GLU A 164 3.05 14.49 6.25
N GLN A 165 3.63 15.27 5.33
CA GLN A 165 3.84 16.71 5.51
C GLN A 165 2.58 17.56 5.30
N GLY A 166 1.44 16.94 4.95
CA GLY A 166 0.17 17.64 4.73
C GLY A 166 0.12 18.38 3.39
N GLU A 167 1.10 18.20 2.53
CA GLU A 167 1.11 18.75 1.17
C GLU A 167 0.18 17.89 0.30
N GLN A 168 -1.00 18.43 -0.03
CA GLN A 168 -1.86 17.81 -1.03
C GLN A 168 -1.09 17.78 -2.37
N PRO A 169 -1.15 16.68 -3.14
CA PRO A 169 -0.55 16.65 -4.46
C PRO A 169 -1.18 17.78 -5.29
N SER A 170 -0.37 18.74 -5.71
CA SER A 170 -0.77 19.69 -6.74
C SER A 170 -1.09 18.87 -7.98
N ILE A 171 -2.38 18.75 -8.31
CA ILE A 171 -2.83 18.21 -9.59
C ILE A 171 -2.43 19.24 -10.64
N SER A 172 -1.18 19.21 -11.06
CA SER A 172 -0.61 20.17 -11.98
C SER A 172 0.36 19.47 -12.92
N ASP A 173 -0.07 18.34 -13.50
CA ASP A 173 0.63 17.66 -14.60
C ASP A 173 -0.36 16.93 -15.53
N LEU A 174 -1.46 17.61 -15.90
CA LEU A 174 -2.30 17.21 -17.05
C LEU A 174 -2.68 18.40 -17.96
N SER A 175 -1.89 19.48 -17.94
CA SER A 175 -2.06 20.60 -18.86
C SER A 175 -0.96 20.62 -19.92
N GLU A 176 -0.86 19.56 -20.72
CA GLU A 176 -0.39 19.71 -22.11
C GLU A 176 -1.55 20.31 -22.91
N SER A 177 -1.68 21.63 -22.86
CA SER A 177 -2.43 22.39 -23.87
C SER A 177 -1.44 23.33 -24.51
N ASP A 178 -0.89 22.89 -25.64
CA ASP A 178 -0.03 23.63 -26.55
C ASP A 178 -0.79 24.87 -27.09
N PRO A 179 -0.42 26.11 -26.72
CA PRO A 179 -1.22 27.29 -27.06
C PRO A 179 -0.62 28.07 -28.23
N GLU A 180 -0.25 27.44 -29.36
CA GLU A 180 0.17 28.18 -30.55
C GLU A 180 -0.36 27.58 -31.86
N LYS A 181 -1.69 27.66 -32.07
CA LYS A 181 -2.23 27.61 -33.44
C LYS A 181 -3.62 28.21 -33.59
N LEU A 182 -3.75 29.53 -33.50
CA LEU A 182 -4.89 30.25 -34.08
C LEU A 182 -4.45 31.62 -34.61
N SER A 183 -4.26 31.72 -35.91
CA SER A 183 -4.54 32.94 -36.69
C SER A 183 -4.30 32.63 -38.16
N SER A 184 -5.36 32.22 -38.86
CA SER A 184 -5.40 32.20 -40.32
C SER A 184 -6.64 32.94 -40.79
N THR A 185 -6.37 33.90 -41.69
CA THR A 185 -7.28 34.49 -42.70
C THR A 185 -8.24 35.55 -42.15
N ASP A 186 -7.91 36.84 -42.23
CA ASP A 186 -7.94 37.72 -43.43
C ASP A 186 -9.39 38.03 -43.87
N ASN A 187 -9.79 39.29 -43.66
CA ASN A 187 -10.88 39.90 -44.40
C ASN A 187 -10.62 41.40 -44.50
N GLU A 188 -10.29 41.82 -45.71
CA GLU A 188 -10.21 43.19 -46.19
C GLU A 188 -11.54 43.93 -45.98
N GLU A 189 -11.49 45.25 -45.78
CA GLU A 189 -12.14 46.22 -46.67
C GLU A 189 -11.88 47.68 -46.22
N GLU A 190 -11.62 48.51 -47.23
CA GLU A 190 -11.25 49.92 -47.27
C GLU A 190 -12.39 50.88 -46.88
N GLU A 191 -12.08 52.00 -46.24
CA GLU A 191 -12.15 53.38 -46.81
C GLU A 191 -11.64 54.43 -45.81
#